data_AF-A0A8T7I1T2-F1
#
_entry.id   AF-A0A8T7I1T2-F1
#
_cell.length_a   1.000
_cell.length_b   1.000
_cell.length_c   1.000
_cell.angle_alpha   90.00
_cell.angle_beta   90.00
_cell.angle_gamma   90.00
#
_symmetry.space_group_name_H-M   'P 1'
#
loop_
_entity.id
_entity.type
_entity.pdbx_description
1 polymer ?
#
loop_
_entity_poly.entity_id
_entity_poly.type
_entity_poly.pdbx_seq_one_letter_code
_entity_poly.pdbx_strand_id
1 'polypeptide(L)' 'MSKNLALHCRVINFRDNNLIIAADSAAWATRLKFAQNDLLSDLRAEGMHGLRSIKVIVANQSHTTDDHSPV' A
#
# COMPACT_ATOMS: atom_id res chain seq x y z
N MET A 1 20.90 4.69 -9.74
CA MET A 1 20.45 3.31 -9.40
C MET A 1 19.24 3.40 -8.47
N SER A 2 18.03 3.58 -8.99
CA SER A 2 16.84 3.80 -8.15
C SER A 2 15.59 3.16 -8.77
N LYS A 3 15.68 1.85 -9.02
CA LYS A 3 14.55 0.98 -9.33
C LYS A 3 14.32 0.04 -8.15
N ASN A 4 13.61 0.47 -7.11
CA ASN A 4 13.20 -0.48 -6.05
C ASN A 4 11.88 -0.15 -5.33
N LEU A 5 11.28 1.05 -5.45
CA LEU A 5 9.96 1.27 -4.84
C LEU A 5 8.86 0.43 -5.50
N ALA A 6 8.81 0.40 -6.83
CA ALA A 6 7.77 -0.32 -7.57
C ALA A 6 7.86 -1.85 -7.43
N LEU A 7 9.04 -2.39 -7.10
CA LEU A 7 9.21 -3.82 -6.82
C LEU A 7 8.63 -4.19 -5.46
N HIS A 8 8.57 -3.24 -4.52
CA HIS A 8 8.14 -3.46 -3.15
C HIS A 8 6.76 -2.92 -2.82
N CYS A 9 6.10 -2.24 -3.77
CA CYS A 9 4.81 -1.61 -3.58
C CYS A 9 3.89 -1.96 -4.74
N ARG A 10 2.73 -2.56 -4.45
CA ARG A 10 1.74 -2.96 -5.44
C ARG A 10 0.41 -2.31 -5.11
N VAL A 11 -0.23 -1.72 -6.12
CA VAL A 11 -1.63 -1.30 -6.01
C VAL A 11 -2.49 -2.56 -6.00
N ILE A 12 -3.25 -2.74 -4.92
CA ILE A 12 -4.12 -3.90 -4.75
C ILE A 12 -5.59 -3.58 -4.99
N ASN A 13 -6.00 -2.32 -4.82
CA ASN A 13 -7.37 -1.91 -5.10
C ASN A 13 -7.47 -0.41 -5.37
N PHE A 14 -8.38 -0.02 -6.25
CA PHE A 14 -8.78 1.37 -6.46
C PHE A 14 -10.29 1.41 -6.65
N ARG A 15 -11.02 1.83 -5.62
CA ARG A 15 -12.49 1.88 -5.63
C ARG A 15 -13.00 2.99 -4.72
N ASP A 16 -14.11 3.62 -5.08
CA ASP A 16 -14.74 4.67 -4.29
C ASP A 16 -13.74 5.78 -3.91
N ASN A 17 -12.87 6.11 -4.87
CA ASN A 17 -11.82 7.11 -4.71
C ASN A 17 -10.82 6.82 -3.58
N ASN A 18 -10.69 5.55 -3.19
CA ASN A 18 -9.70 5.08 -2.25
C ASN A 18 -8.70 4.18 -2.97
N LEU A 19 -7.43 4.56 -2.92
CA LEU A 19 -6.33 3.77 -3.47
C LEU A 19 -5.71 2.95 -2.36
N ILE A 20 -5.67 1.63 -2.50
CA ILE A 20 -5.04 0.74 -1.54
C ILE A 20 -3.74 0.21 -2.15
N ILE A 21 -2.64 0.45 -1.46
CA ILE A 21 -1.30 0.04 -1.85
C ILE A 21 -0.78 -0.93 -0.79
N ALA A 22 -0.36 -2.11 -1.23
CA ALA A 22 0.33 -3.08 -0.40
C ALA A 22 1.84 -2.91 -0.56
N ALA A 23 2.56 -2.85 0.55
CA ALA A 23 4.01 -2.82 0.60
C ALA A 23 4.56 -4.15 1.15
N ASP A 24 5.69 -4.61 0.63
CA ASP A 24 6.33 -5.88 1.04
C ASP A 24 6.75 -5.89 2.51
N SER A 25 7.08 -4.73 3.09
CA SER A 25 7.56 -4.65 4.47
C SER A 25 7.07 -3.40 5.20
N ALA A 26 7.12 -3.46 6.53
CA ALA A 26 6.76 -2.34 7.39
C ALA A 26 7.63 -1.09 7.13
N ALA A 27 8.91 -1.27 6.79
CA ALA A 27 9.80 -0.17 6.44
C ALA A 27 9.33 0.56 5.19
N TRP A 28 8.94 -0.18 4.15
CA TRP A 28 8.37 0.40 2.93
C TRP A 28 7.01 1.05 3.16
N ALA A 29 6.14 0.41 3.95
CA ALA A 29 4.85 0.99 4.30
C ALA A 29 4.99 2.31 5.05
N THR A 30 5.94 2.41 5.98
CA THR A 30 6.23 3.66 6.71
C THR A 30 6.71 4.76 5.76
N ARG A 31 7.67 4.45 4.87
CA ARG A 31 8.12 5.42 3.85
C ARG A 31 6.98 5.88 2.94
N LEU A 32 6.11 4.95 2.53
CA LEU A 32 4.94 5.28 1.71
C LEU A 32 3.93 6.14 2.45
N LYS A 33 3.73 5.91 3.76
CA LYS A 33 2.89 6.75 4.61
C LYS A 33 3.43 8.17 4.74
N PHE A 34 4.76 8.33 4.83
CA PHE A 34 5.37 9.67 4.81
C PHE A 34 5.17 10.36 3.46
N ALA A 35 5.43 9.66 2.36
CA ALA A 35 5.22 10.19 1.00
C ALA A 35 3.73 10.24 0.57
N GLN A 36 2.81 9.79 1.42
CA GLN A 36 1.41 9.62 1.06
C GLN A 36 0.73 10.95 0.74
N ASN A 37 1.02 11.99 1.51
CA ASN A 37 0.41 13.30 1.31
C ASN A 37 0.92 13.95 0.02
N ASP A 38 2.20 13.82 -0.28
CA ASP A 38 2.79 14.26 -1.54
C ASP A 38 2.16 13.48 -2.70
N LEU A 39 2.13 12.14 -2.61
CA LEU A 39 1.52 11.29 -3.65
C LEU A 39 0.05 11.62 -3.89
N LEU A 40 -0.72 11.86 -2.83
CA LEU A 40 -2.14 12.26 -2.93
C LEU A 40 -2.28 13.61 -3.64
N SER A 41 -1.39 14.55 -3.35
CA SER A 41 -1.39 15.89 -3.96
C SER A 41 -1.01 15.81 -5.44
N ASP A 42 0.04 15.05 -5.76
CA ASP A 42 0.50 14.83 -7.14
C ASP A 42 -0.58 14.14 -7.98
N LEU A 43 -1.19 13.06 -7.46
CA LEU A 43 -2.27 12.36 -8.16
C LEU A 43 -3.49 13.26 -8.39
N ARG A 44 -3.82 14.13 -7.42
CA ARG A 44 -4.89 15.13 -7.60
C ARG A 44 -4.54 16.17 -8.66
N ALA A 45 -3.28 16.61 -8.72
CA ALA A 45 -2.80 17.55 -9.73
C ALA A 45 -2.82 16.95 -11.15
N GLU A 46 -2.54 15.64 -11.28
CA GLU A 46 -2.59 14.87 -12.51
C GLU A 46 -4.02 14.52 -12.99
N GLY A 47 -5.06 15.03 -12.31
CA GLY A 47 -6.46 14.87 -12.73
C GLY A 47 -7.27 13.85 -11.94
N MET A 48 -6.68 13.16 -10.95
CA MET A 48 -7.43 12.37 -9.96
C MET A 48 -7.96 13.25 -8.82
N HIS A 49 -8.63 14.35 -9.16
CA HIS A 49 -9.24 15.28 -8.18
C HIS A 49 -10.19 14.57 -7.20
N GLY A 50 -10.80 13.46 -7.64
CA GLY A 50 -11.69 12.67 -6.80
C GLY A 50 -10.97 11.85 -5.73
N LEU A 51 -9.67 11.59 -5.83
CA LEU A 51 -8.94 10.70 -4.91
C LEU A 51 -9.04 11.22 -3.47
N ARG A 52 -9.74 10.46 -2.62
CA ARG A 52 -10.08 10.86 -1.26
C ARG A 52 -9.00 10.45 -0.26
N SER A 53 -8.51 9.23 -0.39
CA SER A 53 -7.51 8.68 0.52
C SER A 53 -6.65 7.63 -0.17
N ILE A 54 -5.43 7.50 0.32
CA ILE A 54 -4.54 6.39 0.01
C ILE A 54 -4.41 5.58 1.29
N LYS A 55 -4.55 4.27 1.20
CA LYS A 55 -4.39 3.34 2.32
C LYS A 55 -3.19 2.46 2.05
N VAL A 56 -2.22 2.49 2.96
CA VAL A 56 -1.01 1.68 2.86
C VAL A 56 -1.11 0.53 3.83
N ILE A 57 -1.05 -0.70 3.30
CA ILE A 57 -1.03 -1.92 4.09
C ILE A 57 0.31 -2.64 3.89
N VAL A 58 0.74 -3.40 4.89
CA VAL A 58 1.88 -4.32 4.73
C VAL A 58 1.32 -5.65 4.25
N ALA A 59 1.85 -6.19 3.16
CA ALA A 59 1.55 -7.55 2.69
C ALA A 59 2.24 -8.56 3.62
N ASN A 60 1.82 -8.63 4.88
CA ASN A 60 2.27 -9.69 5.75
C ASN A 60 1.52 -10.97 5.38
N GLN A 61 2.20 -11.92 4.73
CA GLN A 61 1.69 -13.28 4.62
C GLN A 61 1.86 -13.98 5.96
N SER A 62 0.96 -13.71 6.89
CA SER A 62 0.76 -14.59 8.04
C SER A 62 -0.66 -15.14 7.99
N HIS A 63 -0.90 -15.97 6.97
CA HIS A 63 -1.80 -17.09 7.13
C HIS A 63 -0.93 -18.28 7.57
N THR A 64 -0.79 -18.45 8.87
CA THR A 64 -0.48 -19.75 9.46
C THR A 64 -1.53 -19.97 10.53
N THR A 65 -2.76 -20.20 10.07
CA THR A 65 -3.68 -21.03 10.85
C THR A 65 -3.30 -22.45 10.51
N ASP A 66 -2.26 -22.98 11.16
CA ASP A 66 -2.13 -24.42 11.33
C ASP A 66 -2.35 -24.69 12.83
N ASP A 67 -3.60 -24.45 13.23
CA ASP A 67 -4.19 -25.03 14.43
C ASP A 67 -4.49 -26.50 14.08
N HIS A 68 -3.46 -27.34 14.14
CA HIS A 68 -3.65 -28.78 14.24
C HIS A 68 -3.08 -29.25 15.57
N SER A 69 -3.84 -29.01 16.64
CA SER A 69 -3.87 -29.95 17.75
C SER A 69 -4.90 -31.04 17.43
N PRO A 70 -4.47 -32.29 17.25
CA PRO A 70 -5.27 -33.42 17.68
C PRO A 70 -4.64 -34.05 18.93
N VAL A 71 -5.55 -34.38 19.82
CA VAL A 71 -5.43 -35.06 21.11
C VAL A 71 -4.73 -36.41 21.06
#